data_AF-A0A967FD46-F1
#
_entry.id   AF-A0A967FD46-F1
#
_cell.length_a   1.000
_cell.length_b   1.000
_cell.length_c   1.000
_cell.angle_alpha   90.00
_cell.angle_beta   90.00
_cell.angle_gamma   90.00
#
_symmetry.space_group_name_H-M   'P 1'
#
loop_
_entity.id
_entity.type
_entity.pdbx_description
1 polymer ?
#
loop_
_entity_poly.entity_id
_entity_poly.type
_entity_poly.pdbx_seq_one_letter_code
_entity_poly.pdbx_strand_id
1 'polypeptide(L)'
;MLSEFYNEVLAFGPVAVLPQNLNNKWIQRLQKMADDFLDSNFNLQTCTDAKEVGDPVLAACVYEILRYQYADQSDLTPKEMAEKMVIYALSITMESINRNDDFGLKPPNLDNILSMDRILSYKSIQPEFIQLLKDACIIRESEKGWFQNIKEKLISGIKGA
;
A
#
# COMPACT_ATOMS: atom_id res chain seq x y z
N MET A 1 12.21 14.40 -12.10
CA MET A 1 11.12 13.56 -11.56
C MET A 1 11.02 13.72 -10.05
N LEU A 2 12.02 13.31 -9.26
CA LEU A 2 11.99 13.48 -7.79
C LEU A 2 11.86 14.94 -7.31
N SER A 3 12.60 15.88 -7.92
CA SER A 3 12.51 17.30 -7.59
C SER A 3 11.13 17.90 -7.88
N GLU A 4 10.52 17.50 -8.98
CA GLU A 4 9.16 17.90 -9.38
C GLU A 4 8.13 17.33 -8.41
N PHE A 5 8.26 16.04 -8.04
CA PHE A 5 7.38 15.40 -7.05
C PHE A 5 7.49 16.03 -5.67
N TYR A 6 8.71 16.36 -5.25
CA TYR A 6 8.92 17.04 -3.98
C TYR A 6 8.20 18.38 -3.94
N ASN A 7 8.40 19.22 -4.96
CA ASN A 7 7.82 20.57 -5.02
C ASN A 7 6.30 20.56 -5.17
N GLU A 8 5.76 19.63 -5.96
CA GLU A 8 4.32 19.60 -6.27
C GLU A 8 3.49 18.79 -5.28
N VAL A 9 4.11 17.88 -4.51
CA VAL A 9 3.39 16.95 -3.62
C VAL A 9 3.98 16.97 -2.21
N LEU A 10 5.23 16.52 -2.03
CA LEU A 10 5.78 16.32 -0.68
C LEU A 10 5.89 17.61 0.14
N ALA A 11 6.11 18.75 -0.51
CA ALA A 11 6.15 20.07 0.14
C ALA A 11 4.84 20.45 0.84
N PHE A 12 3.71 19.82 0.47
CA PHE A 12 2.40 20.05 1.07
C PHE A 12 2.09 19.06 2.21
N GLY A 13 3.07 18.26 2.62
CA GLY A 13 2.98 17.37 3.77
C GLY A 13 2.29 16.03 3.48
N PRO A 14 2.07 15.21 4.53
CA PRO A 14 1.65 13.81 4.39
C PRO A 14 0.24 13.67 3.79
N VAL A 15 -0.65 14.64 4.00
CA VAL A 15 -1.99 14.62 3.39
C VAL A 15 -1.93 14.68 1.86
N ALA A 16 -0.90 15.29 1.28
CA ALA A 16 -0.78 15.45 -0.16
C ALA A 16 -0.42 14.13 -0.88
N VAL A 17 0.14 13.16 -0.16
CA VAL A 17 0.42 11.81 -0.68
C VAL A 17 -0.76 10.86 -0.49
N LEU A 18 -1.89 11.29 0.06
CA LEU A 18 -3.09 10.46 0.07
C LEU A 18 -3.62 10.30 -1.37
N PRO A 19 -3.97 9.07 -1.82
CA PRO A 19 -4.37 8.82 -3.20
C PRO A 19 -5.44 9.77 -3.74
N GLN A 20 -6.49 10.03 -2.95
CA GLN A 20 -7.59 10.91 -3.34
C GLN A 20 -7.19 12.38 -3.48
N ASN A 21 -6.08 12.79 -2.89
CA ASN A 21 -5.59 14.18 -2.94
C ASN A 21 -4.61 14.41 -4.09
N LEU A 22 -4.12 13.34 -4.74
CA LEU A 22 -3.24 13.46 -5.89
C LEU A 22 -4.01 13.98 -7.11
N ASN A 23 -3.43 14.91 -7.85
CA ASN A 23 -4.00 15.31 -9.15
C ASN A 23 -3.83 14.18 -10.20
N ASN A 24 -4.50 14.32 -11.34
CA ASN A 24 -4.49 13.30 -12.40
C ASN A 24 -3.07 12.98 -12.91
N LYS A 25 -2.20 13.99 -13.01
CA LYS A 25 -0.80 13.79 -13.41
C LYS A 25 -0.07 12.87 -12.44
N TRP A 26 -0.21 13.11 -11.13
CA TRP A 26 0.53 12.37 -10.11
C TRP A 26 -0.05 11.01 -9.81
N ILE A 27 -1.38 10.86 -9.77
CA ILE A 27 -1.99 9.54 -9.55
C ILE A 27 -1.62 8.58 -10.69
N GLN A 28 -1.62 9.04 -11.95
CA GLN A 28 -1.23 8.20 -13.10
C GLN A 28 0.25 7.81 -13.06
N ARG A 29 1.14 8.74 -12.68
CA ARG A 29 2.57 8.44 -12.54
C ARG A 29 2.83 7.45 -11.41
N LEU A 30 2.20 7.66 -10.25
CA LEU A 30 2.34 6.79 -9.09
C LEU A 30 1.70 5.42 -9.34
N GLN A 31 0.60 5.35 -10.10
CA GLN A 31 0.01 4.08 -10.52
C GLN A 31 1.01 3.28 -11.35
N LYS A 32 1.64 3.89 -12.36
CA LYS A 32 2.67 3.21 -13.14
C LYS A 32 3.82 2.70 -12.26
N MET A 33 4.29 3.50 -11.31
CA MET A 33 5.33 3.08 -10.36
C MET A 33 4.87 1.95 -9.45
N ALA A 34 3.60 1.98 -9.01
CA ALA A 34 2.98 0.92 -8.22
C ALA A 34 2.88 -0.38 -9.03
N ASP A 35 2.45 -0.32 -10.29
CA ASP A 35 2.36 -1.46 -11.18
C ASP A 35 3.76 -2.06 -11.44
N ASP A 36 4.75 -1.23 -11.81
CA ASP A 36 6.14 -1.65 -12.00
C ASP A 36 6.73 -2.29 -10.72
N PHE A 37 6.43 -1.72 -9.55
CA PHE A 37 6.83 -2.25 -8.24
C PHE A 37 6.17 -3.59 -7.94
N LEU A 38 4.86 -3.72 -8.13
CA LEU A 38 4.12 -4.96 -7.88
C LEU A 38 4.59 -6.07 -8.83
N ASP A 39 4.71 -5.80 -10.13
CA ASP A 39 5.16 -6.78 -11.13
C ASP A 39 6.58 -7.30 -10.85
N SER A 40 7.47 -6.42 -10.37
CA SER A 40 8.86 -6.78 -10.06
C SER A 40 9.01 -7.61 -8.78
N ASN A 41 8.05 -7.49 -7.85
CA ASN A 41 8.13 -8.08 -6.51
C ASN A 41 7.16 -9.26 -6.30
N PHE A 42 6.10 -9.34 -7.09
CA PHE A 42 5.03 -10.33 -6.99
C PHE A 42 4.83 -11.01 -8.34
N ASN A 43 5.81 -11.81 -8.75
CA ASN A 43 5.72 -12.59 -9.97
C ASN A 43 4.73 -13.75 -9.78
N LEU A 44 3.65 -13.74 -10.57
CA LEU A 44 2.59 -14.76 -10.64
C LEU A 44 3.09 -16.21 -10.81
N GLN A 45 4.28 -16.41 -11.38
CA GLN A 45 4.81 -17.74 -11.70
C GLN A 45 5.72 -18.32 -10.60
N THR A 46 6.38 -17.48 -9.82
CA THR A 46 7.46 -17.94 -8.93
C THR A 46 7.28 -17.53 -7.47
N CYS A 47 6.38 -16.59 -7.16
CA CYS A 47 6.11 -16.10 -5.80
C CYS A 47 7.38 -15.93 -4.96
N THR A 48 8.44 -15.39 -5.59
CA THR A 48 9.73 -15.13 -4.94
C THR A 48 9.57 -14.09 -3.85
N ASP A 49 10.50 -14.07 -2.89
CA ASP A 49 10.56 -12.97 -1.94
C ASP A 49 10.76 -11.65 -2.68
N ALA A 50 10.07 -10.59 -2.23
CA ALA A 50 10.16 -9.26 -2.82
C ALA A 50 11.64 -8.86 -2.90
N LYS A 51 12.08 -8.39 -4.06
CA LYS A 51 13.41 -7.80 -4.16
C LYS A 51 13.40 -6.55 -3.29
N GLU A 52 14.44 -6.33 -2.50
CA GLU A 52 14.63 -5.11 -1.70
C GLU A 52 14.82 -3.83 -2.54
N VAL A 53 14.32 -3.83 -3.79
CA VAL A 53 14.31 -2.70 -4.71
C VAL A 53 12.98 -1.99 -4.54
N GLY A 54 12.97 -1.02 -3.63
CA GLY A 54 11.86 -0.08 -3.50
C GLY A 54 11.92 1.01 -4.57
N ASP A 55 10.77 1.38 -5.15
CA ASP A 55 10.67 2.62 -5.89
C ASP A 55 10.90 3.81 -4.92
N PRO A 56 11.87 4.69 -5.17
CA PRO A 56 12.24 5.75 -4.23
C PRO A 56 11.13 6.78 -4.01
N VAL A 57 10.22 6.96 -4.98
CA VAL A 57 9.07 7.85 -4.85
C VAL A 57 8.02 7.22 -3.95
N LEU A 58 7.69 5.94 -4.18
CA LEU A 58 6.76 5.21 -3.32
C LEU A 58 7.29 5.13 -1.88
N ALA A 59 8.60 4.89 -1.72
CA ALA A 59 9.25 4.90 -0.42
C ALA A 59 9.15 6.26 0.27
N ALA A 60 9.36 7.36 -0.46
CA ALA A 60 9.20 8.72 0.09
C ALA A 60 7.77 9.00 0.55
N CYS A 61 6.76 8.56 -0.20
CA CYS A 61 5.35 8.70 0.19
C CYS A 61 5.06 7.96 1.50
N VAL A 62 5.47 6.69 1.56
CA VAL A 62 5.30 5.84 2.75
C VAL A 62 6.03 6.44 3.94
N TYR A 63 7.25 6.93 3.75
CA TYR A 63 8.03 7.58 4.79
C TYR A 63 7.34 8.83 5.35
N GLU A 64 6.81 9.72 4.50
CA GLU A 64 6.08 10.90 4.97
C GLU A 64 4.83 10.54 5.78
N ILE A 65 4.09 9.51 5.36
CA ILE A 65 2.92 9.02 6.10
C ILE A 65 3.35 8.44 7.45
N LEU A 66 4.39 7.61 7.47
CA LEU A 66 4.89 6.98 8.69
C LEU A 66 5.42 8.02 9.68
N ARG A 67 6.13 9.04 9.19
CA ARG A 67 6.59 10.16 10.01
C ARG A 67 5.44 10.89 10.70
N TYR A 68 4.28 10.98 10.03
CA TYR A 68 3.05 11.50 10.63
C TYR A 68 2.45 10.53 11.67
N GLN A 69 2.35 9.24 11.33
CA GLN A 69 1.72 8.22 12.19
C GLN A 69 2.51 7.94 13.47
N TYR A 70 3.84 7.97 13.38
CA TYR A 70 4.77 7.60 14.43
C TYR A 70 5.81 8.71 14.54
N ALA A 71 5.46 9.81 15.21
CA ALA A 71 6.38 10.91 15.47
C ALA A 71 7.74 10.40 16.00
N ASP A 72 8.73 10.35 15.12
CA ASP A 72 10.13 9.91 15.35
C ASP A 72 10.37 8.52 15.97
N GLN A 73 9.40 7.59 15.93
CA GLN A 73 9.59 6.28 16.57
C GLN A 73 9.69 5.10 15.59
N SER A 74 10.87 4.46 15.69
CA SER A 74 11.34 3.18 15.14
C SER A 74 11.86 3.17 13.70
N ASP A 75 13.14 2.78 13.57
CA ASP A 75 13.72 2.30 12.32
C ASP A 75 12.91 1.08 11.87
N LEU A 76 12.10 1.25 10.83
CA LEU A 76 11.44 0.10 10.20
C LEU A 76 12.51 -0.81 9.61
N THR A 77 12.34 -2.10 9.82
CA THR A 77 13.11 -3.09 9.07
C THR A 77 12.81 -2.93 7.57
N PRO A 78 13.75 -3.27 6.67
CA PRO A 78 13.50 -3.26 5.22
C PRO A 78 12.23 -4.02 4.82
N LYS A 79 11.97 -5.10 5.54
CA LYS A 79 10.77 -5.92 5.41
C LYS A 79 9.49 -5.13 5.74
N GLU A 80 9.43 -4.47 6.89
CA GLU A 80 8.24 -3.67 7.28
C GLU A 80 8.02 -2.51 6.31
N MET A 81 9.10 -1.88 5.83
CA MET A 81 9.01 -0.85 4.79
C MET A 81 8.39 -1.41 3.51
N ALA A 82 8.84 -2.60 3.07
CA ALA A 82 8.27 -3.27 1.90
C ALA A 82 6.77 -3.57 2.08
N GLU A 83 6.31 -4.02 3.26
CA GLU A 83 4.86 -4.20 3.53
C GLU A 83 4.08 -2.91 3.32
N LYS A 84 4.59 -1.81 3.88
CA LYS A 84 3.94 -0.50 3.81
C LYS A 84 3.91 0.03 2.38
N MET A 85 4.97 -0.21 1.60
CA MET A 85 5.01 0.10 0.18
C MET A 85 3.99 -0.69 -0.64
N VAL A 86 3.81 -1.98 -0.36
CA VAL A 86 2.78 -2.81 -1.00
C VAL A 86 1.39 -2.26 -0.71
N ILE A 87 1.07 -1.96 0.54
CA ILE A 87 -0.25 -1.44 0.93
C ILE A 87 -0.51 -0.07 0.29
N TYR A 88 0.52 0.78 0.22
CA TYR A 88 0.42 2.07 -0.44
C TYR A 88 0.22 1.94 -1.95
N ALA A 89 0.99 1.06 -2.62
CA ALA A 89 0.85 0.75 -4.04
C ALA A 89 -0.56 0.28 -4.37
N LEU A 90 -1.10 -0.67 -3.59
CA LEU A 90 -2.49 -1.12 -3.72
C LEU A 90 -3.48 0.03 -3.56
N SER A 91 -3.27 0.91 -2.58
CA SER A 91 -4.15 2.06 -2.36
C SER A 91 -4.16 3.04 -3.56
N ILE A 92 -3.01 3.22 -4.22
CA ILE A 92 -2.90 4.01 -5.46
C ILE A 92 -3.66 3.34 -6.60
N THR A 93 -3.47 2.04 -6.81
CA THR A 93 -4.18 1.28 -7.86
C THR A 93 -5.69 1.35 -7.65
N MET A 94 -6.15 1.16 -6.42
CA MET A 94 -7.57 1.20 -6.07
C MET A 94 -8.21 2.57 -6.32
N GLU A 95 -7.53 3.65 -5.92
CA GLU A 95 -7.99 5.02 -6.21
C GLU A 95 -8.02 5.31 -7.71
N SER A 96 -7.00 4.84 -8.45
CA SER A 96 -6.92 5.04 -9.90
C SER A 96 -8.08 4.39 -10.63
N ILE A 97 -8.46 3.17 -10.23
CA ILE A 97 -9.66 2.49 -10.75
C ILE A 97 -10.93 3.25 -10.31
N ASN A 98 -10.99 3.72 -9.06
CA ASN A 98 -12.19 4.36 -8.53
C ASN A 98 -12.51 5.68 -9.24
N ARG A 99 -11.50 6.41 -9.71
CA ARG A 99 -11.69 7.62 -10.52
C ARG A 99 -12.33 7.35 -11.88
N ASN A 100 -12.16 6.14 -12.41
CA ASN A 100 -12.72 5.76 -13.71
C ASN A 100 -14.08 5.10 -13.55
N ASP A 101 -14.22 4.20 -12.57
CA ASP A 101 -15.37 3.30 -12.49
C ASP A 101 -16.35 3.65 -11.35
N ASP A 102 -16.00 4.61 -10.48
CA ASP A 102 -16.77 5.04 -9.29
C ASP A 102 -17.38 3.86 -8.52
N PHE A 103 -16.55 2.86 -8.22
CA PHE A 103 -17.01 1.60 -7.62
C PHE A 103 -17.25 1.71 -6.09
N GLY A 104 -17.34 2.92 -5.55
CA GLY A 104 -17.66 3.18 -4.15
C GLY A 104 -16.49 3.02 -3.18
N LEU A 105 -15.25 3.27 -3.64
CA LEU A 105 -14.08 3.26 -2.77
C LEU A 105 -14.18 4.35 -1.71
N LYS A 106 -14.07 3.99 -0.42
CA LYS A 106 -13.98 5.00 0.65
C LYS A 106 -12.57 5.58 0.68
N PRO A 107 -12.38 6.91 0.61
CA PRO A 107 -11.06 7.50 0.60
C PRO A 107 -10.31 7.16 1.90
N PRO A 108 -9.02 6.80 1.82
CA PRO A 108 -8.19 6.59 3.00
C PRO A 108 -7.93 7.92 3.74
N ASN A 109 -7.53 7.84 5.00
CA ASN A 109 -6.96 8.95 5.75
C ASN A 109 -5.54 8.58 6.20
N LEU A 110 -4.84 9.53 6.83
CA LEU A 110 -3.46 9.29 7.29
C LEU A 110 -3.35 8.16 8.32
N ASP A 111 -4.40 7.85 9.07
CA ASP A 111 -4.36 6.81 10.10
C ASP A 111 -4.51 5.40 9.51
N ASN A 112 -5.18 5.27 8.35
CA ASN A 112 -5.56 3.97 7.80
C ASN A 112 -5.01 3.67 6.39
N ILE A 113 -4.34 4.62 5.73
CA ILE A 113 -3.79 4.44 4.38
C ILE A 113 -2.80 3.27 4.29
N LEU A 114 -2.02 3.01 5.35
CA LEU A 114 -1.07 1.90 5.42
C LEU A 114 -1.61 0.67 6.18
N SER A 115 -2.94 0.53 6.26
CA SER A 115 -3.62 -0.59 6.91
C SER A 115 -4.08 -1.65 5.90
N MET A 116 -3.64 -2.89 6.11
CA MET A 116 -4.11 -4.03 5.31
C MET A 116 -5.61 -4.29 5.53
N ASP A 117 -6.13 -4.06 6.74
CA ASP A 117 -7.55 -4.25 7.04
C ASP A 117 -8.43 -3.35 6.16
N ARG A 118 -7.94 -2.16 5.80
CA ARG A 118 -8.62 -1.29 4.85
C ARG A 118 -8.69 -1.94 3.47
N ILE A 119 -7.59 -2.48 2.96
CA ILE A 119 -7.57 -3.19 1.67
C ILE A 119 -8.55 -4.37 1.69
N LEU A 120 -8.58 -5.12 2.80
CA LEU A 120 -9.47 -6.27 2.97
C LEU A 120 -10.95 -5.89 3.11
N SER A 121 -11.27 -4.70 3.63
CA SER A 121 -12.66 -4.22 3.76
C SER A 121 -13.40 -4.17 2.40
N TYR A 122 -12.64 -4.03 1.31
CA TYR A 122 -13.16 -4.05 -0.06
C TYR A 122 -13.63 -5.40 -0.55
N LYS A 123 -13.37 -6.48 0.19
CA LYS A 123 -13.94 -7.81 -0.09
C LYS A 123 -15.45 -7.78 -0.25
N SER A 124 -16.12 -6.93 0.52
CA SER A 124 -17.58 -6.78 0.50
C SER A 124 -18.11 -6.10 -0.78
N ILE A 125 -17.26 -5.37 -1.48
CA ILE A 125 -17.61 -4.58 -2.68
C ILE A 125 -17.16 -5.32 -3.95
N GLN A 126 -15.93 -5.84 -3.98
CA GLN A 126 -15.35 -6.52 -5.14
C GLN A 126 -14.67 -7.84 -4.71
N PRO A 127 -15.42 -8.95 -4.56
CA PRO A 127 -14.86 -10.23 -4.12
C PRO A 127 -13.76 -10.77 -5.04
N GLU A 128 -13.89 -10.53 -6.36
CA GLU A 128 -12.92 -10.94 -7.38
C GLU A 128 -11.55 -10.27 -7.19
N PHE A 129 -11.51 -9.05 -6.65
CA PHE A 129 -10.27 -8.35 -6.34
C PHE A 129 -9.45 -9.11 -5.30
N ILE A 130 -10.10 -9.66 -4.27
CA ILE A 130 -9.40 -10.47 -3.26
C ILE A 130 -8.81 -11.74 -3.85
N GLN A 131 -9.52 -12.37 -4.79
CA GLN A 131 -8.99 -13.54 -5.47
C GLN A 131 -7.77 -13.17 -6.32
N LEU A 132 -7.82 -12.05 -7.04
CA LEU A 132 -6.68 -11.53 -7.78
C LEU A 132 -5.47 -11.22 -6.86
N LEU A 133 -5.69 -10.62 -5.69
CA LEU A 133 -4.61 -10.40 -4.72
C LEU A 133 -4.00 -11.70 -4.18
N LYS A 134 -4.80 -12.76 -4.03
CA LYS A 134 -4.31 -14.08 -3.66
C LYS A 134 -3.50 -14.72 -4.78
N ASP A 135 -4.03 -14.69 -6.00
CA ASP A 135 -3.41 -15.25 -7.19
C ASP A 135 -2.10 -14.52 -7.51
N ALA A 136 -2.06 -13.21 -7.29
CA ALA A 136 -0.86 -12.37 -7.38
C ALA A 136 0.14 -12.58 -6.23
N CYS A 137 -0.10 -13.52 -5.31
CA CYS A 137 0.77 -13.75 -4.15
C CYS A 137 0.98 -12.53 -3.24
N ILE A 138 0.12 -11.50 -3.36
CA ILE A 138 0.08 -10.30 -2.51
C ILE A 138 -0.55 -10.66 -1.15
N ILE A 139 -1.58 -11.52 -1.18
CA ILE A 139 -2.19 -12.13 0.01
C ILE A 139 -1.95 -13.64 -0.03
N ARG A 140 -1.09 -14.18 0.85
CA ARG A 140 -0.85 -15.63 0.92
C ARG A 140 -1.74 -16.30 1.97
N GLU A 141 -2.50 -17.31 1.56
CA GLU A 141 -3.03 -18.33 2.48
C GLU A 141 -1.95 -19.39 2.73
N SER A 142 -0.90 -19.09 3.50
CA SER A 142 0.04 -20.15 3.89
C SER A 142 0.60 -19.97 5.30
N GLU A 143 0.81 -21.12 5.95
CA GLU A 143 1.28 -21.28 7.33
C GLU A 143 2.77 -20.94 7.53
N LYS A 144 3.47 -20.50 6.48
CA LYS A 144 4.90 -20.17 6.53
C LYS A 144 5.19 -18.98 5.63
N GLY A 145 5.09 -17.80 6.22
CA GLY A 145 5.38 -16.55 5.53
C GLY A 145 5.40 -15.38 6.49
N TRP A 146 6.34 -14.48 6.23
CA TRP A 146 6.68 -13.27 6.93
C TRP A 146 5.51 -12.32 7.29
N PHE A 147 4.32 -12.55 6.71
CA PHE A 147 2.99 -11.99 7.00
C PHE A 147 2.35 -12.45 8.33
N GLN A 148 2.94 -13.39 9.07
CA GLN A 148 2.39 -13.89 10.33
C GLN A 148 2.16 -12.77 11.37
N ASN A 149 2.97 -11.70 11.36
CA ASN A 149 2.83 -10.57 12.28
C ASN A 149 1.48 -9.82 12.15
N ILE A 150 0.91 -9.77 10.94
CA ILE A 150 -0.40 -9.12 10.72
C ILE A 150 -1.52 -10.04 11.21
N LYS A 151 -1.40 -11.36 10.98
CA LYS A 151 -2.38 -12.37 11.43
C LYS A 151 -2.35 -12.60 12.95
N GLU A 152 -1.20 -12.53 13.60
CA GLU A 152 -1.06 -12.71 15.06
C GLU A 152 -1.65 -11.54 15.85
N LYS A 153 -1.58 -10.30 15.33
CA LYS A 153 -2.29 -9.16 15.90
C LYS A 153 -3.81 -9.27 15.71
N LEU A 154 -4.27 -9.83 14.60
CA LEU A 154 -5.69 -10.09 14.34
C LEU A 154 -6.29 -11.17 15.25
N ILE A 155 -5.51 -12.17 15.66
CA ILE A 155 -5.98 -13.27 16.53
C ILE A 155 -5.87 -12.91 18.02
N SER A 156 -4.84 -12.17 18.43
CA SER A 156 -4.65 -11.79 19.84
C SER A 156 -5.63 -10.72 20.34
N GLY A 157 -6.06 -9.79 19.46
CA GLY A 157 -7.09 -8.79 19.79
C GLY A 157 -8.52 -9.34 19.93
N ILE A 158 -8.78 -10.54 19.43
CA ILE A 158 -10.09 -11.22 19.58
C ILE A 158 -10.19 -11.96 20.93
N LYS A 159 -9.07 -12.23 21.60
CA LYS A 159 -9.03 -12.91 22.92
C LYS A 159 -9.04 -11.95 24.13
N GLY A 160 -9.67 -10.79 23.98
CA GLY A 160 -9.93 -9.84 25.06
C GLY A 160 -11.41 -9.46 25.12
N ALA A 161 -12.27 -10.47 25.32
CA ALA A 161 -13.62 -10.31 25.84
C ALA A 161 -13.63 -10.76 27.30
#